data_AF-A0A840VVR7-F1
#
_entry.id   AF-A0A840VVR7-F1
#
_cell.length_a   1.000
_cell.length_b   1.000
_cell.length_c   1.000
_cell.angle_alpha   90.00
_cell.angle_beta   90.00
_cell.angle_gamma   90.00
#
_symmetry.space_group_name_H-M   'P 1'
#
loop_
_entity.id
_entity.type
_entity.pdbx_description
1 polymer ?
#
loop_
_entity_poly.entity_id
_entity_poly.type
_entity_poly.pdbx_seq_one_letter_code
_entity_poly.pdbx_strand_id
1 'polypeptide(L)' 'MHVLRHTYASVLLDAGESIKALSTYLGHADPGFTLRTYTHLLPTSEDRTRRAIDAAFGEDQAAEVVPEALDGLQTA' A
#
# COMPACT_ATOMS: atom_id res chain seq x y z
N MET A 1 -23.04 19.58 -13.61
CA MET A 1 -23.41 18.39 -12.80
C MET A 1 -22.22 17.44 -12.57
N HIS A 2 -21.01 17.97 -12.29
CA HIS A 2 -19.81 17.15 -12.06
C HIS A 2 -19.12 17.41 -10.73
N VAL A 3 -19.25 18.60 -10.14
CA VAL A 3 -18.54 18.98 -8.91
C VAL A 3 -18.88 18.05 -7.75
N LEU A 4 -20.16 17.79 -7.45
CA LEU A 4 -20.52 16.91 -6.33
C LEU A 4 -20.00 15.47 -6.48
N ARG A 5 -20.11 14.89 -7.69
CA ARG A 5 -19.55 13.55 -7.97
C ARG A 5 -18.04 13.54 -7.85
N HIS A 6 -17.38 14.62 -8.28
CA HIS A 6 -15.93 14.76 -8.22
C HIS A 6 -15.44 14.94 -6.78
N THR A 7 -16.10 15.78 -5.98
CA THR A 7 -15.83 15.93 -4.55
C THR A 7 -16.03 14.62 -3.80
N TYR A 8 -17.12 13.89 -4.09
CA TYR A 8 -17.39 12.60 -3.49
C TYR A 8 -16.31 11.56 -3.82
N ALA A 9 -15.92 11.45 -5.10
CA ALA A 9 -14.84 10.58 -5.54
C ALA A 9 -13.50 10.95 -4.87
N SER A 10 -13.17 12.23 -4.78
CA SER A 10 -11.93 12.70 -4.16
C SER A 10 -11.84 12.30 -2.69
N VAL A 11 -12.91 12.50 -1.92
CA VAL A 11 -12.92 12.17 -0.48
C VAL A 11 -12.76 10.66 -0.25
N LEU A 12 -13.46 9.83 -1.04
CA LEU A 12 -13.40 8.38 -0.90
C LEU A 12 -12.03 7.82 -1.28
N LEU A 13 -11.44 8.30 -2.37
CA LEU A 13 -10.12 7.82 -2.82
C LEU A 13 -9.00 8.27 -1.89
N ASP A 14 -9.10 9.47 -1.32
CA ASP A 14 -8.17 9.94 -0.28
C ASP A 14 -8.27 9.09 0.99
N ALA A 15 -9.48 8.65 1.36
CA ALA A 15 -9.70 7.70 2.46
C ALA A 15 -9.22 6.26 2.16
N GLY A 16 -8.73 5.99 0.95
CA GLY A 16 -8.21 4.68 0.54
C GLY A 16 -9.27 3.70 0.01
N GLU A 17 -10.46 4.18 -0.35
CA GLU A 17 -11.51 3.34 -0.92
C GLU A 17 -11.10 2.79 -2.30
N SER A 18 -11.62 1.60 -2.64
CA SER A 18 -11.30 0.97 -3.92
C SER A 18 -12.05 1.61 -5.09
N ILE A 19 -11.41 1.66 -6.27
CA ILE A 19 -12.04 2.11 -7.52
C ILE A 19 -13.29 1.30 -7.86
N LYS A 20 -13.29 0.00 -7.53
CA LYS A 20 -14.44 -0.88 -7.75
C LYS A 20 -15.64 -0.45 -6.90
N ALA A 21 -15.43 -0.19 -5.61
CA ALA A 21 -16.49 0.27 -4.72
C ALA A 21 -17.02 1.65 -5.14
N LEU A 22 -16.12 2.59 -5.45
CA LEU A 22 -16.49 3.90 -5.98
C LEU A 22 -17.33 3.78 -7.26
N SER A 23 -16.97 2.87 -8.16
CA SER A 23 -17.73 2.58 -9.39
C SER A 23 -19.16 2.16 -9.08
N THR A 24 -19.34 1.27 -8.10
CA THR A 24 -20.65 0.81 -7.64
C THR A 24 -21.46 1.96 -7.04
N TYR A 25 -20.87 2.79 -6.18
CA TYR A 25 -21.57 3.92 -5.54
C TYR A 25 -22.03 4.98 -6.55
N LEU A 26 -21.24 5.20 -7.59
CA LEU A 26 -21.58 6.14 -8.67
C LEU A 26 -22.52 5.53 -9.72
N GLY A 27 -22.81 4.22 -9.64
CA GLY A 27 -23.65 3.51 -10.60
C GLY A 27 -22.98 3.33 -11.97
N HIS A 28 -21.65 3.29 -12.02
CA HIS A 28 -20.91 3.05 -13.25
C HIS A 28 -20.87 1.55 -13.55
N ALA A 29 -21.36 1.16 -14.73
CA ALA A 29 -21.37 -0.23 -15.18
C ALA A 29 -19.96 -0.79 -15.47
N ASP A 30 -19.01 0.07 -15.84
CA ASP A 30 -17.61 -0.28 -16.09
C ASP A 30 -16.69 0.38 -15.05
N PRO A 31 -16.06 -0.40 -14.15
CA PRO A 31 -15.02 0.13 -13.26
C PRO A 31 -13.82 0.75 -13.99
N GLY A 32 -13.53 0.30 -15.22
CA GLY A 32 -12.52 0.90 -16.07
C GLY A 32 -12.84 2.36 -16.44
N PHE A 33 -14.12 2.69 -16.65
CA PHE A 33 -14.57 4.06 -16.84
C PHE A 33 -14.27 4.90 -15.60
N THR A 34 -14.66 4.42 -14.41
CA THR A 34 -14.36 5.08 -13.13
C THR A 34 -12.86 5.32 -12.96
N LEU A 35 -12.04 4.31 -13.24
CA LEU A 35 -10.59 4.42 -13.17
C LEU A 35 -10.07 5.51 -14.10
N ARG A 36 -10.41 5.47 -15.39
CA ARG A 36 -9.94 6.47 -16.38
C ARG A 36 -10.35 7.89 -16.00
N THR A 37 -11.53 8.07 -15.42
CA THR A 37 -12.03 9.38 -15.01
C THR A 37 -11.35 9.90 -13.74
N TYR A 38 -11.12 9.06 -12.73
CA TYR A 38 -10.68 9.51 -11.39
C TYR A 38 -9.27 9.10 -10.99
N THR A 39 -8.49 8.45 -11.87
CA THR A 39 -7.11 7.99 -11.57
C THR A 39 -6.20 9.10 -11.04
N HIS A 40 -6.40 10.35 -11.51
CA HIS A 40 -5.62 11.51 -11.08
C HIS A 40 -5.88 11.94 -9.63
N LEU A 41 -6.89 11.37 -8.96
CA LEU A 41 -7.18 11.58 -7.55
C LEU A 41 -6.53 10.51 -6.65
N LEU A 42 -5.97 9.44 -7.22
CA LEU A 42 -5.36 8.39 -6.44
C LEU A 42 -4.02 8.88 -5.85
N PRO A 43 -3.83 8.80 -4.52
CA PRO A 43 -2.55 9.16 -3.92
C PRO A 43 -1.47 8.17 -4.37
N THR A 44 -0.24 8.67 -4.55
CA THR A 44 0.91 7.80 -4.78
C THR A 44 1.11 6.90 -3.57
N SER A 45 1.41 5.63 -3.83
CA SER A 45 1.47 4.59 -2.79
C SER A 45 2.81 3.86 -2.74
N GLU A 46 3.83 4.31 -3.47
CA GLU A 46 5.11 3.62 -3.63
C GLU A 46 5.74 3.26 -2.28
N ASP A 47 5.91 4.24 -1.40
CA ASP A 47 6.50 4.04 -0.07
C ASP A 47 5.66 3.13 0.83
N ARG A 48 4.33 3.29 0.78
CA ARG A 48 3.40 2.44 1.54
C ARG A 48 3.46 0.99 1.06
N THR A 49 3.49 0.81 -0.26
CA THR A 49 3.56 -0.50 -0.92
C THR A 49 4.86 -1.20 -0.57
N ARG A 50 5.98 -0.49 -0.66
CA ARG A 50 7.30 -1.02 -0.26
C ARG A 50 7.30 -1.49 1.20
N ARG A 51 6.87 -0.63 2.13
CA ARG A 51 6.79 -1.00 3.55
C ARG A 51 5.88 -2.20 3.81
N ALA A 52 4.76 -2.31 3.09
CA ALA A 52 3.84 -3.44 3.23
C ALA A 52 4.49 -4.76 2.79
N ILE A 53 5.29 -4.74 1.72
CA ILE A 53 6.07 -5.89 1.25
C ILE A 53 7.19 -6.21 2.23
N ASP A 54 7.97 -5.20 2.66
CA ASP A 54 9.04 -5.40 3.65
C ASP A 54 8.50 -6.03 4.94
N ALA A 55 7.33 -5.61 5.42
CA ALA A 55 6.69 -6.20 6.59
C ALA A 55 6.19 -7.64 6.35
N ALA A 56 5.69 -7.95 5.14
CA ALA A 56 5.17 -9.28 4.82
C ALA A 56 6.28 -10.35 4.70
N PHE A 57 7.51 -9.94 4.35
CA PHE A 57 8.62 -10.87 4.09
C PHE A 57 9.85 -10.66 5.00
N GLY A 58 9.90 -9.60 5.81
CA GLY A 58 11.08 -9.17 6.58
C GLY A 58 11.27 -9.81 7.95
N GLU A 59 10.35 -10.65 8.43
CA GLU A 59 10.47 -11.28 9.76
C GLU A 59 11.28 -12.60 9.76
N ASP A 60 11.72 -13.09 8.61
CA ASP A 60 12.42 -14.39 8.51
C ASP A 60 13.95 -14.32 8.63
N GLN A 61 14.54 -13.12 8.81
CA GLN A 61 16.00 -12.93 8.85
C GLN A 61 16.58 -12.49 10.21
N ALA A 62 15.79 -12.44 11.28
CA ALA A 62 16.24 -11.98 12.60
C ALA A 62 16.66 -13.12 13.57
N ALA A 63 16.69 -14.38 13.11
CA ALA A 63 16.94 -15.53 13.98
C ALA A 63 18.22 -16.34 13.65
N GLU A 64 19.19 -15.75 12.93
CA GLU A 64 20.52 -16.34 12.80
C GLU A 64 21.61 -15.36 13.27
N VAL A 65 21.50 -14.93 14.53
CA VAL A 65 22.69 -14.47 15.26
C VAL A 65 23.34 -15.71 15.84
N VAL A 66 24.23 -16.33 15.06
CA VAL A 66 25.16 -17.33 15.60
C VAL A 66 26.03 -16.59 16.62
N PRO A 67 26.04 -16.96 17.91
CA PRO A 67 26.96 -16.36 18.85
C PRO A 67 28.37 -16.70 18.37
N GLU A 68 29.13 -15.67 18.00
CA GLU A 68 30.55 -15.78 17.67
C GLU A 68 31.24 -16.49 18.85
N ALA A 69 31.59 -17.75 18.62
CA ALA A 69 32.31 -18.56 19.59
C ALA A 69 33.65 -17.88 19.84
N LEU A 70 33.83 -17.43 21.08
CA LEU A 70 35.01 -16.79 21.63
C LEU A 70 36.30 -17.42 21.11
N ASP A 71 36.98 -16.70 20.22
CA ASP A 71 38.34 -17.02 19.81
C ASP A 71 39.32 -16.65 20.94
N GLY A 72 40.27 -17.55 21.22
CA GLY A 72 41.46 -17.21 21.99
C GLY A 72 41.43 -17.45 23.51
N LEU A 73 41.43 -18.71 23.95
CA LEU A 73 42.16 -19.09 25.17
C LEU A 73 43.67 -19.03 24.88
N GLN A 74 44.22 -17.82 24.92
CA GLN A 74 45.65 -17.55 25.08
C GLN A 74 45.91 -17.07 26.52
N THR A 75 46.24 -18.01 27.40
CA THR A 75 46.98 -17.86 28.67
C THR A 75 47.18 -19.29 29.20
N ALA A 76 48.35 -19.80 29.59
CA ALA A 76 49.70 -19.29 29.80
C ALA A 76 50.66 -20.51 29.70
#